data_AF-A0A1I4JRB2-F1
#
_entry.id   AF-A0A1I4JRB2-F1
#
_cell.length_a   1.000
_cell.length_b   1.000
_cell.length_c   1.000
_cell.angle_alpha   90.00
_cell.angle_beta   90.00
_cell.angle_gamma   90.00
#
_symmetry.space_group_name_H-M   'P 1'
#
loop_
_entity.id
_entity.type
_entity.pdbx_description
1 polymer ?
#
loop_
_entity_poly.entity_id
_entity_poly.type
_entity_poly.pdbx_seq_one_letter_code
_entity_poly.pdbx_strand_id
1 'polypeptide(L)' 'MFQYMESRHGFDMYVSSYNGEHYTIQYNPEKERIEQMRPINDRLAALFQSYIQD' A
#
# COMPACT_ATOMS: atom_id res chain seq x y z
N MET A 1 -9.61 1.04 -5.17
CA MET A 1 -9.23 2.46 -5.15
C MET A 1 -7.94 2.57 -4.35
N PHE A 2 -6.96 3.36 -4.79
CA PHE A 2 -5.68 3.52 -4.07
C PHE A 2 -5.86 4.58 -2.98
N GLN A 3 -5.56 4.22 -1.74
CA GLN A 3 -5.57 5.12 -0.60
C GLN A 3 -4.13 5.34 -0.14
N TYR A 4 -3.73 6.61 -0.11
CA TYR A 4 -2.41 7.00 0.37
C TYR A 4 -2.29 6.72 1.87
N MET A 5 -1.12 6.25 2.30
CA MET A 5 -0.82 5.93 3.69
C MET A 5 0.26 6.85 4.23
N GLU A 6 1.45 6.81 3.65
CA GLU A 6 2.62 7.59 4.07
C GLU A 6 3.66 7.67 2.95
N SER A 7 4.60 8.60 3.09
CA SER A 7 5.83 8.66 2.28
C SER A 7 7.03 8.34 3.15
N ARG A 8 7.87 7.38 2.74
CA ARG A 8 9.05 6.96 3.49
C ARG A 8 10.20 6.59 2.57
N HIS A 9 11.40 7.06 2.90
CA HIS A 9 12.64 6.78 2.14
C HIS A 9 12.55 7.09 0.64
N GLY A 10 11.83 8.15 0.26
CA GLY A 10 11.66 8.56 -1.15
C GLY A 10 10.60 7.78 -1.93
N PHE A 11 9.78 6.99 -1.25
CA PHE A 11 8.65 6.26 -1.85
C PHE A 11 7.34 6.66 -1.19
N ASP A 12 6.27 6.65 -1.98
CA ASP A 12 4.90 6.80 -1.50
C ASP A 12 4.26 5.43 -1.34
N MET A 13 3.60 5.22 -0.21
CA MET A 13 2.94 3.97 0.14
C MET A 13 1.43 4.14 0.02
N TYR A 14 0.81 3.18 -0.65
CA TYR A 14 -0.64 3.12 -0.84
C TYR A 14 -1.18 1.76 -0.43
N VAL A 15 -2.43 1.73 0.03
CA VAL A 15 -3.24 0.53 0.14
C VAL A 15 -4.29 0.50 -0.96
N SER A 16 -4.58 -0.67 -1.50
CA SER A 16 -5.70 -0.85 -2.43
C SER A 16 -6.37 -2.20 -2.19
N SER A 17 -7.68 -2.25 -2.37
CA SER A 17 -8.43 -3.50 -2.45
C SER A 17 -8.69 -3.85 -3.92
N TYR A 18 -8.37 -5.10 -4.28
CA TYR A 18 -8.62 -5.66 -5.59
C TYR A 18 -9.03 -7.13 -5.45
N ASN A 19 -10.16 -7.52 -6.06
CA ASN A 19 -10.72 -8.88 -5.99
C ASN A 19 -10.91 -9.43 -4.55
N GLY A 20 -11.22 -8.54 -3.59
CA GLY A 20 -11.42 -8.93 -2.18
C GLY A 20 -10.12 -9.10 -1.39
N GLU A 21 -8.96 -8.88 -2.01
CA GLU A 21 -7.67 -8.88 -1.35
C GLU A 21 -7.12 -7.46 -1.21
N HIS A 22 -6.38 -7.22 -0.13
CA HIS A 22 -5.71 -5.94 0.11
C HIS A 22 -4.25 -6.01 -0.30
N TYR A 23 -3.76 -4.93 -0.89
CA TYR A 23 -2.40 -4.82 -1.38
C TYR A 23 -1.73 -3.56 -0.84
N THR A 24 -0.47 -3.68 -0.44
CA THR A 24 0.42 -2.53 -0.25
C THR A 24 1.18 -2.26 -1.53
N ILE A 25 1.26 -0.99 -1.90
CA ILE A 25 1.89 -0.53 -3.13
C ILE A 25 2.94 0.50 -2.77
N GLN A 26 4.14 0.29 -3.28
CA GLN A 26 5.26 1.22 -3.16
C GLN A 26 5.46 1.90 -4.51
N TYR A 27 5.18 3.19 -4.53
CA TYR A 27 5.31 4.06 -5.69
C TYR A 27 6.58 4.90 -5.57
N ASN A 28 7.34 5.01 -6.65
CA ASN A 28 8.47 5.92 -6.76
C ASN A 28 8.02 7.20 -7.50
N PRO A 29 7.87 8.34 -6.79
CA PRO A 29 7.45 9.58 -7.41
C PRO A 29 8.48 10.19 -8.36
N GLU A 30 9.78 9.96 -8.14
CA GLU A 30 10.84 10.50 -9.02
C GLU A 30 10.85 9.82 -10.40
N LYS A 31 10.49 8.53 -10.44
CA LYS A 31 10.44 7.73 -11.66
C LYS A 31 9.03 7.54 -12.22
N GLU A 32 8.04 8.11 -11.54
CA GLU A 32 6.61 8.01 -11.86
C GLU A 32 6.13 6.56 -12.09
N ARG A 33 6.56 5.62 -11.23
CA ARG A 33 6.21 4.20 -11.41
C ARG A 33 6.05 3.43 -10.11
N ILE A 34 5.25 2.36 -10.17
CA ILE A 34 5.15 1.37 -9.10
C ILE A 34 6.40 0.49 -9.13
N GLU A 35 7.16 0.48 -8.05
CA GLU A 35 8.33 -0.41 -7.90
C GLU A 35 7.92 -1.74 -7.27
N GLN A 36 6.84 -1.76 -6.47
CA GLN A 36 6.40 -2.97 -5.79
C GLN A 36 4.91 -2.95 -5.46
N MET A 37 4.28 -4.11 -5.59
CA MET A 37 2.93 -4.40 -5.11
C MET A 37 2.95 -5.74 -4.37
N ARG A 38 2.45 -5.79 -3.14
CA ARG A 38 2.41 -7.02 -2.33
C ARG A 38 1.05 -7.20 -1.68
N PRO A 39 0.50 -8.43 -1.63
CA PRO A 39 -0.68 -8.71 -0.83
C PRO A 39 -0.37 -8.48 0.65
N ILE A 40 -1.33 -7.91 1.38
CA ILE A 40 -1.27 -7.78 2.83
C ILE A 40 -1.62 -9.14 3.42
N ASN A 41 -0.65 -9.80 4.05
CA ASN A 41 -0.88 -11.00 4.83
C ASN A 41 -1.20 -10.66 6.30
N ASP A 42 -1.67 -11.64 7.08
CA ASP A 42 -2.10 -11.44 8.48
C ASP A 42 -1.04 -10.75 9.37
N ARG A 43 0.25 -10.95 9.08
CA ARG A 43 1.34 -10.31 9.82
C ARG A 43 1.48 -8.81 9.50
N LEU A 44 1.23 -8.43 8.25
CA LEU A 44 1.24 -7.04 7.81
C LEU A 44 -0.10 -6.33 8.08
N ALA A 45 -1.19 -7.08 8.16
CA ALA A 45 -2.53 -6.53 8.42
C ALA A 45 -2.56 -5.73 9.73
N ALA A 46 -1.86 -6.19 10.78
CA ALA A 46 -1.78 -5.50 12.06
C ALA A 46 -1.12 -4.10 11.96
N LEU A 47 -0.18 -3.91 11.02
CA LEU A 47 0.50 -2.63 10.83
C LEU A 47 -0.34 -1.63 10.03
N PHE A 48 -1.30 -2.12 9.27
CA PHE A 48 -2.09 -1.32 8.34
C PHE A 48 -3.58 -1.31 8.67
N GLN A 49 -3.96 -1.84 9.84
CA GLN A 49 -5.35 -1.98 10.26
C GLN A 49 -6.10 -0.63 10.22
N SER A 50 -5.43 0.48 10.58
CA SER A 50 -6.00 1.83 10.53
C SER A 50 -6.33 2.34 9.12
N TYR A 51 -5.76 1.73 8.08
CA TYR A 51 -5.98 2.08 6.67
C TYR A 51 -6.83 1.05 5.92
N ILE A 52 -7.06 -0.12 6.53
CA ILE A 52 -7.87 -1.21 5.97
C ILE A 52 -9.32 -1.13 6.47
N GLN A 53 -9.56 -0.52 7.63
CA GLN A 53 -10.90 -0.35 8.18
C GLN A 53 -11.62 0.87 7.57
N ASP A 54 -12.55 0.59 6.66
CA ASP A 54 -13.81 1.34 6.49
C ASP A 54 -14.90 0.68 7.34
#